data_AF-A0A925P3C9-F1
#
_entry.id   AF-A0A925P3C9-F1
#
_cell.length_a   1.000
_cell.length_b   1.000
_cell.length_c   1.000
_cell.angle_alpha   90.00
_cell.angle_beta   90.00
_cell.angle_gamma   90.00
#
_symmetry.space_group_name_H-M   'P 1'
#
loop_
_entity.id
_entity.type
_entity.pdbx_description
1 polymer ?
#
loop_
_entity_poly.entity_id
_entity_poly.type
_entity_poly.pdbx_seq_one_letter_code
_entity_poly.pdbx_strand_id
1 'polypeptide(L)'
;MKLSALLASRPAILRQAALAHAAAAWATLDELSARIAQNRLSGLVQLRRDCPGSDDPTAWPSLTSDTIRASVLEEHFTDEDVFALAEALAYATDDERVDLTFALESLGDTYAAPLLATLEKSGVTLDLDAPPSPSDSTRESVE
;
A
#
# COMPACT_ATOMS: atom_id res chain seq x y z
N MET A 1 -32.61 -1.07 12.25
CA MET A 1 -31.98 -2.37 11.89
C MET A 1 -31.93 -3.26 13.14
N LYS A 2 -32.15 -4.57 13.05
CA LYS A 2 -32.13 -5.49 14.21
C LYS A 2 -30.74 -6.13 14.37
N LEU A 3 -30.31 -6.45 15.59
CA LEU A 3 -29.00 -7.07 15.87
C LEU A 3 -28.76 -8.36 15.09
N SER A 4 -29.79 -9.21 14.94
CA SER A 4 -29.72 -10.44 14.14
C SER A 4 -29.44 -10.18 12.66
N ALA A 5 -29.99 -9.10 12.10
CA ALA A 5 -29.72 -8.69 10.72
C ALA A 5 -28.28 -8.17 10.56
N LEU A 6 -27.75 -7.45 11.56
CA LEU A 6 -26.36 -7.01 11.57
C LEU A 6 -25.38 -8.19 11.62
N LEU A 7 -25.63 -9.15 12.52
CA LEU A 7 -24.82 -10.36 12.62
C LEU A 7 -24.89 -11.20 11.34
N ALA A 8 -26.06 -11.29 10.69
CA ALA A 8 -26.20 -11.98 9.41
C ALA A 8 -25.42 -11.30 8.28
N SER A 9 -25.26 -9.97 8.31
CA SER A 9 -24.49 -9.21 7.32
C SER A 9 -22.97 -9.25 7.52
N ARG A 10 -22.49 -9.70 8.69
CA ARG A 10 -21.05 -9.70 9.06
C ARG A 10 -20.13 -10.30 7.98
N PRO A 11 -20.42 -11.47 7.37
CA PRO A 11 -19.53 -12.04 6.36
C PRO A 11 -19.39 -11.18 5.11
N ALA A 12 -20.48 -10.53 4.69
CA ALA A 12 -20.47 -9.63 3.53
C ALA A 12 -19.62 -8.40 3.81
N ILE A 13 -19.77 -7.80 5.00
CA ILE A 13 -18.98 -6.64 5.43
C ILE A 13 -17.49 -6.99 5.49
N LEU A 14 -17.13 -8.13 6.09
CA LEU A 14 -15.72 -8.56 6.17
C LEU A 14 -15.13 -8.81 4.78
N ARG A 15 -15.89 -9.41 3.87
CA ARG A 15 -15.45 -9.61 2.47
C ARG A 15 -15.23 -8.28 1.77
N GLN A 16 -16.13 -7.31 1.94
CA GLN A 16 -15.99 -5.98 1.34
C GLN A 16 -14.78 -5.24 1.91
N ALA A 17 -14.55 -5.31 3.22
CA ALA A 17 -13.37 -4.73 3.85
C ALA A 17 -12.07 -5.36 3.32
N ALA A 18 -12.04 -6.69 3.19
CA ALA A 18 -10.87 -7.38 2.63
C ALA A 18 -10.58 -6.97 1.18
N LEU A 19 -11.61 -6.84 0.34
CA LEU A 19 -11.45 -6.37 -1.04
C LEU A 19 -11.01 -4.90 -1.10
N ALA A 20 -11.52 -4.05 -0.21
CA ALA A 20 -11.11 -2.66 -0.12
C ALA A 20 -9.63 -2.53 0.28
N HIS A 21 -9.17 -3.34 1.24
CA HIS A 21 -7.76 -3.37 1.65
C HIS A 21 -6.86 -3.88 0.51
N ALA A 22 -7.27 -4.94 -0.20
CA ALA A 22 -6.54 -5.43 -1.37
C ALA A 22 -6.45 -4.37 -2.49
N ALA A 23 -7.54 -3.65 -2.74
CA ALA A 23 -7.57 -2.59 -3.74
C ALA A 23 -6.66 -1.42 -3.37
N ALA A 24 -6.67 -1.00 -2.10
CA ALA A 24 -5.79 0.04 -1.60
C ALA A 24 -4.31 -0.38 -1.71
N ALA A 25 -3.96 -1.59 -1.24
CA ALA A 25 -2.61 -2.11 -1.33
C ALA A 25 -2.12 -2.22 -2.80
N TRP A 26 -2.96 -2.72 -3.69
CA TRP A 26 -2.65 -2.79 -5.12
C TRP A 26 -2.42 -1.39 -5.71
N ALA A 27 -3.30 -0.42 -5.46
CA ALA A 27 -3.19 0.93 -5.99
C ALA A 27 -1.89 1.62 -5.54
N THR A 28 -1.55 1.51 -4.25
CA THR A 28 -0.28 2.02 -3.71
C THR A 28 0.92 1.39 -4.42
N LEU A 29 0.94 0.06 -4.58
CA LEU A 29 2.05 -0.63 -5.22
C LEU A 29 2.16 -0.31 -6.71
N ASP A 30 1.03 -0.17 -7.41
CA ASP A 30 0.99 0.21 -8.82
C ASP A 30 1.54 1.62 -9.04
N GLU A 31 1.09 2.59 -8.24
CA GLU A 31 1.58 3.97 -8.27
C GLU A 31 3.08 4.05 -8.01
N LEU A 32 3.55 3.40 -6.94
CA LEU A 32 4.98 3.38 -6.59
C LEU A 32 5.80 2.68 -7.67
N SER A 33 5.30 1.58 -8.25
CA SER A 33 5.98 0.87 -9.34
C SER A 33 6.09 1.72 -10.59
N ALA A 34 5.03 2.45 -10.96
CA ALA A 34 5.05 3.39 -12.07
C ALA A 34 6.07 4.51 -11.84
N ARG A 35 6.12 5.06 -10.62
CA ARG A 35 7.08 6.11 -10.23
C ARG A 35 8.53 5.61 -10.27
N ILE A 36 8.79 4.40 -9.77
CA ILE A 36 10.09 3.72 -9.84
C ILE A 36 10.52 3.55 -11.29
N ALA A 37 9.64 3.04 -12.15
CA ALA A 37 9.93 2.83 -13.57
C ALA A 37 10.20 4.15 -14.31
N GLN A 38 9.39 5.19 -14.05
CA GLN A 38 9.54 6.50 -14.67
C GLN A 38 10.90 7.16 -14.34
N ASN A 39 11.35 7.02 -13.09
CA ASN A 39 12.61 7.56 -12.62
C ASN A 39 13.80 6.59 -12.81
N ARG A 40 13.56 5.40 -13.38
CA ARG A 40 14.55 4.33 -13.58
C ARG A 40 15.29 3.98 -12.29
N LEU A 41 14.58 3.98 -11.17
CA LEU A 41 15.12 3.55 -9.89
C LEU A 41 15.27 2.03 -9.93
N SER A 42 16.47 1.55 -9.60
CA SER A 42 16.79 0.13 -9.59
C SER A 42 17.78 -0.17 -8.49
N GLY A 43 17.59 -1.28 -7.80
CA GLY A 43 18.47 -1.71 -6.72
C GLY A 43 17.74 -2.43 -5.61
N LEU A 44 18.52 -3.11 -4.78
CA LEU A 44 18.01 -3.82 -3.61
C LEU A 44 17.79 -2.83 -2.47
N VAL A 45 16.57 -2.84 -1.94
CA VAL A 45 16.15 -2.09 -0.76
C VAL A 45 15.71 -3.05 0.33
N GLN A 46 15.85 -2.60 1.58
CA GLN A 46 15.29 -3.23 2.74
C GLN A 46 14.23 -2.31 3.33
N LEU A 47 13.01 -2.82 3.46
CA LEU A 47 11.93 -2.17 4.17
C LEU A 47 11.78 -2.83 5.54
N ARG A 48 11.86 -2.02 6.59
CA ARG A 48 11.69 -2.49 7.98
C ARG A 48 10.59 -1.72 8.67
N ARG A 49 9.66 -2.47 9.26
CA ARG A 49 8.68 -1.98 10.22
C ARG A 49 8.94 -2.68 11.56
N ASP A 50 9.32 -1.93 12.57
CA ASP A 50 9.56 -2.55 13.87
C ASP A 50 8.25 -3.14 14.45
N CYS A 51 8.42 -4.29 15.11
CA CYS A 51 7.37 -5.19 15.54
C CYS A 51 6.36 -4.53 16.52
N PRO A 52 5.06 -4.92 16.48
CA PRO A 52 4.14 -4.61 17.57
C PRO A 52 4.67 -5.20 18.88
N GLY A 53 5.04 -4.34 19.84
CA GLY A 53 5.68 -4.71 21.10
C GLY A 53 6.98 -3.97 21.41
N SER A 54 7.50 -3.15 20.47
CA SER A 54 8.40 -2.06 20.85
C SER A 54 7.69 -1.09 21.78
N ASP A 55 8.38 -0.57 22.79
CA ASP A 55 7.86 0.48 23.68
C ASP A 55 7.55 1.79 22.93
N ASP A 56 7.90 1.86 21.65
CA ASP A 56 7.65 2.99 20.77
C ASP A 56 6.54 2.70 19.74
N PRO A 57 5.30 3.14 20.00
CA PRO A 57 4.20 3.09 19.03
C PRO A 57 4.35 4.09 17.88
N THR A 58 5.41 4.92 17.89
CA THR A 58 5.75 5.88 16.84
C THR A 58 6.91 5.41 15.97
N ALA A 59 7.32 4.14 16.05
CA ALA A 59 8.34 3.59 15.16
C ALA A 59 7.84 3.61 13.70
N TRP A 60 8.22 4.65 12.95
CA TRP A 60 7.93 4.77 11.53
C TRP A 60 8.71 3.71 10.75
N PRO A 61 8.11 3.12 9.70
CA PRO A 61 8.85 2.21 8.83
C PRO A 61 10.00 2.94 8.14
N SER A 62 11.06 2.21 7.83
CA SER A 62 12.27 2.74 7.19
C SER A 62 12.61 1.97 5.93
N LEU A 63 13.01 2.70 4.89
CA LEU A 63 13.48 2.16 3.62
C LEU A 63 14.97 2.45 3.47
N THR A 64 15.79 1.42 3.47
CA THR A 64 17.25 1.53 3.37
C THR A 64 17.79 0.72 2.21
N SER A 65 19.02 1.00 1.79
CA SER A 65 19.68 0.25 0.73
C SER A 65 21.20 0.41 0.83
N ASP A 66 21.91 -0.66 0.49
CA ASP A 66 23.37 -0.64 0.35
C ASP A 66 23.84 -0.15 -1.02
N THR A 67 22.95 -0.12 -2.02
CA THR A 67 23.28 0.14 -3.43
C THR A 67 22.87 1.54 -3.89
N ILE A 68 21.65 1.94 -3.56
CA ILE A 68 21.07 3.27 -3.76
C ILE A 68 21.47 4.17 -2.58
N ARG A 69 21.87 5.41 -2.89
CA ARG A 69 22.21 6.42 -1.87
C ARG A 69 20.95 6.85 -1.12
N ALA A 70 21.05 7.05 0.19
CA ALA A 70 19.94 7.51 1.04
C ALA A 70 19.26 8.77 0.49
N SER A 71 20.04 9.76 0.01
CA SER A 71 19.49 11.00 -0.55
C SER A 71 18.60 10.78 -1.78
N VAL A 72 18.85 9.73 -2.57
CA VAL A 72 18.02 9.37 -3.73
C VAL A 72 16.72 8.71 -3.28
N LEU A 73 16.76 7.91 -2.22
CA LEU A 73 15.54 7.36 -1.62
C LEU A 73 14.68 8.48 -1.01
N GLU A 74 15.27 9.38 -0.23
CA GLU A 74 14.56 10.52 0.38
C GLU A 74 13.95 11.48 -0.66
N GLU A 75 14.58 11.63 -1.83
CA GLU A 75 14.05 12.45 -2.93
C GLU A 75 12.80 11.82 -3.58
N HIS A 76 12.71 10.49 -3.61
CA HIS A 76 11.66 9.77 -4.34
C HIS A 76 10.64 9.06 -3.45
N PHE A 77 10.89 8.95 -2.15
CA PHE A 77 10.02 8.30 -1.18
C PHE A 77 9.87 9.20 0.04
N THR A 78 8.70 9.78 0.19
CA THR A 78 8.30 10.48 1.41
C THR A 78 8.06 9.49 2.54
N ASP A 79 8.05 9.96 3.79
CA ASP A 79 7.72 9.12 4.94
C ASP A 79 6.32 8.49 4.81
N GLU A 80 5.37 9.22 4.20
CA GLU A 80 4.02 8.71 3.90
C GLU A 80 4.05 7.61 2.84
N ASP A 81 4.89 7.74 1.80
CA ASP A 81 5.09 6.67 0.81
C ASP A 81 5.67 5.42 1.46
N VAL A 82 6.68 5.58 2.33
CA VAL A 82 7.32 4.45 3.03
C VAL A 82 6.32 3.77 3.97
N PHE A 83 5.46 4.55 4.64
CA PHE A 83 4.39 4.03 5.46
C PHE A 83 3.35 3.25 4.63
N ALA A 84 2.85 3.85 3.56
CA ALA A 84 1.88 3.22 2.67
C ALA A 84 2.44 1.95 2.02
N LEU A 85 3.72 1.97 1.64
CA LEU A 85 4.43 0.81 1.11
C LEU A 85 4.53 -0.31 2.14
N ALA A 86 4.84 0.01 3.41
CA ALA A 86 4.88 -0.96 4.50
C ALA A 86 3.50 -1.58 4.77
N GLU A 87 2.43 -0.79 4.79
CA GLU A 87 1.05 -1.30 4.92
C GLU A 87 0.67 -2.21 3.75
N ALA A 88 0.95 -1.78 2.51
CA ALA A 88 0.62 -2.55 1.32
C ALA A 88 1.40 -3.88 1.26
N LEU A 89 2.69 -3.87 1.60
CA LEU A 89 3.50 -5.09 1.65
C LEU A 89 3.10 -5.99 2.81
N ALA A 90 2.80 -5.46 4.00
CA ALA A 90 2.28 -6.25 5.11
C ALA A 90 1.03 -7.03 4.71
N TYR A 91 0.12 -6.36 4.00
CA TYR A 91 -1.08 -6.98 3.46
C TYR A 91 -0.75 -8.04 2.39
N ALA A 92 0.15 -7.72 1.45
CA ALA A 92 0.51 -8.62 0.36
C ALA A 92 1.22 -9.89 0.82
N THR A 93 2.02 -9.80 1.90
CA THR A 93 2.80 -10.93 2.44
C THR A 93 2.12 -11.63 3.60
N ASP A 94 0.99 -11.11 4.10
CA ASP A 94 0.34 -11.57 5.33
C ASP A 94 1.32 -11.54 6.54
N ASP A 95 2.16 -10.49 6.60
CA ASP A 95 3.18 -10.32 7.65
C ASP A 95 3.19 -8.87 8.18
N GLU A 96 2.72 -8.70 9.42
CA GLU A 96 2.64 -7.39 10.08
C GLU A 96 4.01 -6.79 10.45
N ARG A 97 5.09 -7.59 10.47
CA ARG A 97 6.43 -7.17 10.95
C ARG A 97 7.37 -6.71 9.84
N VAL A 98 6.90 -6.70 8.59
CA VAL A 98 7.61 -6.27 7.36
C VAL A 98 9.12 -6.03 7.56
N ASP A 99 9.90 -7.09 7.40
CA ASP A 99 11.36 -7.02 7.25
C ASP A 99 11.70 -7.70 5.92
N LEU A 100 11.58 -6.93 4.85
CA LEU A 100 11.63 -7.43 3.49
C LEU A 100 12.79 -6.80 2.73
N THR A 101 13.60 -7.63 2.08
CA THR A 101 14.56 -7.20 1.08
C THR A 101 14.05 -7.54 -0.30
N PHE A 102 13.94 -6.55 -1.18
CA PHE A 102 13.44 -6.73 -2.54
C PHE A 102 14.10 -5.74 -3.50
N ALA A 103 14.04 -6.04 -4.80
CA ALA A 103 14.49 -5.13 -5.84
C ALA A 103 13.35 -4.14 -6.17
N LEU A 104 13.65 -2.83 -6.15
CA LEU A 104 12.64 -1.80 -6.42
C LEU A 104 11.95 -2.01 -7.78
N GLU A 105 12.72 -2.34 -8.80
CA GLU A 105 12.23 -2.59 -10.15
C GLU A 105 11.27 -3.78 -10.25
N SER A 106 11.30 -4.68 -9.27
CA SER A 106 10.45 -5.88 -9.24
C SER A 106 9.19 -5.69 -8.39
N LEU A 107 8.96 -4.51 -7.79
CA LEU A 107 7.86 -4.26 -6.86
C LEU A 107 6.50 -4.59 -7.50
N GLY A 108 6.28 -4.11 -8.73
CA GLY A 108 5.04 -4.30 -9.47
C GLY A 108 4.78 -5.77 -9.80
N ASP A 109 5.76 -6.45 -10.39
CA ASP A 109 5.63 -7.86 -10.80
C ASP A 109 5.50 -8.80 -9.59
N THR A 110 6.21 -8.51 -8.50
CA THR A 110 6.29 -9.41 -7.34
C THR A 110 5.07 -9.26 -6.43
N TYR A 111 4.55 -8.05 -6.24
CA TYR A 111 3.52 -7.78 -5.23
C TYR A 111 2.24 -7.19 -5.81
N ALA A 112 2.32 -6.23 -6.74
CA ALA A 112 1.12 -5.63 -7.33
C ALA A 112 0.36 -6.61 -8.23
N ALA A 113 1.05 -7.31 -9.13
CA ALA A 113 0.41 -8.22 -10.09
C ALA A 113 -0.37 -9.37 -9.42
N PRO A 114 0.12 -10.03 -8.35
CA PRO A 114 -0.67 -11.01 -7.60
C PRO A 114 -1.93 -10.44 -6.94
N LEU A 115 -1.87 -9.21 -6.42
CA LEU A 115 -3.02 -8.53 -5.83
C LEU A 115 -4.07 -8.20 -6.90
N LEU A 116 -3.63 -7.70 -8.06
CA LEU A 116 -4.51 -7.46 -9.21
C LEU A 116 -5.26 -8.74 -9.61
N ALA A 117 -4.54 -9.84 -9.79
CA ALA A 117 -5.13 -11.12 -10.13
C ALA A 117 -6.15 -11.60 -9.07
N THR A 118 -5.94 -11.24 -7.80
CA THR A 118 -6.86 -11.57 -6.70
C THR A 118 -8.13 -10.72 -6.73
N LEU A 119 -8.00 -9.43 -7.04
CA LEU A 119 -9.14 -8.51 -7.24
C LEU A 119 -9.99 -8.94 -8.44
N GLU A 120 -9.36 -9.25 -9.57
CA GLU A 120 -10.05 -9.72 -10.79
C GLU A 120 -10.79 -11.04 -10.54
N LYS A 121 -10.16 -12.02 -9.88
CA LYS A 121 -10.82 -13.28 -9.47
C LYS A 121 -12.02 -13.06 -8.56
N SER A 122 -12.02 -11.96 -7.81
CA SER A 122 -13.12 -11.58 -6.92
C SER A 122 -14.24 -10.82 -7.63
N GLY A 123 -14.09 -10.56 -8.94
CA GLY A 123 -15.04 -9.83 -9.76
C GLY A 123 -14.90 -8.30 -9.69
N VAL A 124 -13.80 -7.80 -9.12
CA VAL A 124 -13.49 -6.37 -9.12
C VAL A 124 -12.98 -5.98 -10.51
N THR A 125 -13.63 -4.98 -11.12
CA THR A 125 -13.16 -4.36 -12.37
C THR A 125 -12.49 -3.06 -12.02
N LEU A 126 -11.28 -2.82 -12.53
CA LEU A 126 -10.59 -1.56 -12.35
C LEU A 126 -11.15 -0.53 -13.33
N ASP A 127 -11.75 0.54 -12.81
CA ASP A 127 -12.12 1.70 -13.61
C ASP A 127 -10.89 2.62 -13.77
N LEU A 128 -9.89 2.14 -14.50
CA LEU A 128 -8.63 2.89 -14.74
C LEU A 128 -8.84 4.21 -15.50
N ASP A 129 -9.98 4.35 -16.17
CA ASP A 129 -10.37 5.54 -16.96
C ASP A 129 -11.41 6.43 -16.26
N ALA A 130 -11.81 6.14 -15.01
CA ALA A 130 -12.75 7.00 -14.30
C ALA A 130 -12.07 8.32 -13.92
N PRO A 131 -12.64 9.50 -14.28
CA PRO A 131 -12.10 10.77 -13.83
C PRO A 131 -12.08 10.81 -12.28
N PRO A 132 -11.03 11.39 -11.66
CA PRO A 132 -10.93 11.46 -10.21
C PRO A 132 -12.20 12.08 -9.65
N SER A 133 -12.87 11.35 -8.76
CA SER A 133 -14.12 11.81 -8.16
C SER A 133 -13.86 13.13 -7.40
N PRO A 134 -14.68 14.19 -7.61
CA PRO A 134 -14.49 15.47 -6.95
C PRO A 134 -14.85 15.34 -5.47
N SER A 135 -13.91 14.89 -4.65
CA SER A 135 -14.10 14.76 -3.21
C SER A 135 -12.82 15.09 -2.46
N ASP A 136 -12.24 16.28 -2.73
CA ASP A 136 -11.52 17.04 -1.70
C ASP A 136 -11.37 18.54 -2.08
N SER A 137 -12.50 19.25 -2.22
CA SER A 137 -12.51 20.71 -2.44
C SER A 137 -13.44 21.42 -1.46
N THR A 138 -13.36 21.05 -0.18
CA THR A 138 -14.02 21.81 0.89
C THR A 138 -13.08 21.98 2.07
N ARG A 139 -12.05 22.81 1.91
CA ARG A 139 -11.36 23.51 3.02
C ARG A 139 -10.49 24.63 2.47
N GLU A 140 -11.10 25.73 2.04
CA GLU A 140 -10.51 27.07 2.16
C GLU A 140 -11.53 28.14 1.78
N SER A 141 -12.06 28.82 2.80
CA SER A 141 -12.50 30.22 2.77
C SER A 141 -12.98 30.55 4.19
N VAL A 142 -12.02 30.86 5.06
CA VAL A 142 -12.29 31.69 6.24
C VAL A 142 -11.60 33.00 5.94
N GLU A 143 -12.40 33.99 5.54
CA GLU A 143 -12.05 35.42 5.59
C GLU A 143 -11.91 35.91 7.04
#